data_AF-A0A970L0Z6-F1
#
_entry.id   AF-A0A970L0Z6-F1
#
_cell.length_a   1.000
_cell.length_b   1.000
_cell.length_c   1.000
_cell.angle_alpha   90.00
_cell.angle_beta   90.00
_cell.angle_gamma   90.00
#
_symmetry.space_group_name_H-M   'P 1'
#
loop_
_entity.id
_entity.type
_entity.pdbx_description
1 polymer ?
#
loop_
_entity_poly.entity_id
_entity_poly.type
_entity_poly.pdbx_seq_one_letter_code
_entity_poly.pdbx_strand_id
1 'polypeptide(L)' 'MTDEPRDALFEEMERVKIRFIAAYEKLLRKGLITEEDFEDILDALDRIDELSDEELERRLARFKKIAPLNEPT' A
#
# COMPACT_ATOMS: atom_id res chain seq x y z
N MET A 1 27.63 8.54 18.95
CA MET A 1 27.79 7.76 17.71
C MET A 1 26.40 7.70 17.12
N THR A 2 26.09 8.55 16.15
CA THR A 2 24.74 8.77 15.64
C THR A 2 24.35 7.65 14.67
N ASP A 3 23.23 6.97 14.91
CA ASP A 3 22.58 6.00 14.00
C ASP A 3 21.75 6.71 12.89
N GLU A 4 22.10 7.97 12.58
CA GLU A 4 21.33 8.94 11.77
C GLU A 4 20.78 8.44 10.41
N PRO A 5 21.45 7.61 9.59
CA PRO A 5 20.90 7.18 8.31
C PRO A 5 19.81 6.10 8.44
N ARG A 6 19.79 5.34 9.54
CA ARG A 6 18.85 4.22 9.73
C ARG A 6 17.48 4.71 10.17
N ASP A 7 17.46 5.70 11.05
CA ASP A 7 16.23 6.33 11.55
C ASP A 7 15.53 7.13 10.44
N ALA A 8 16.28 7.84 9.59
CA ALA A 8 15.72 8.59 8.48
C ALA A 8 15.05 7.70 7.41
N LEU A 9 15.63 6.53 7.13
CA LEU A 9 15.04 5.55 6.20
C LEU A 9 13.76 4.93 6.77
N PHE A 10 13.78 4.59 8.07
CA PHE A 10 12.62 4.05 8.76
C PHE A 10 11.47 5.06 8.78
N GLU A 11 11.74 6.32 9.12
CA GLU A 11 10.73 7.38 9.11
C GLU A 11 10.14 7.63 7.72
N GLU A 12 10.96 7.61 6.66
CA GLU A 12 10.45 7.77 5.30
C GLU A 12 9.55 6.59 4.90
N MET A 13 9.94 5.37 5.28
CA MET A 13 9.14 4.18 5.05
C MET A 13 7.78 4.26 5.76
N GLU A 14 7.75 4.68 7.03
CA GLU A 14 6.52 4.89 7.79
C GLU A 14 5.64 5.98 7.15
N ARG A 15 6.23 7.09 6.69
CA ARG A 15 5.49 8.12 5.95
C ARG A 15 4.86 7.57 4.67
N VAL A 16 5.58 6.72 3.93
CA VAL A 16 5.06 6.08 2.72
C VAL A 16 3.91 5.13 3.05
N LYS A 17 4.03 4.28 4.08
CA LYS A 17 2.95 3.40 4.55
C LYS A 17 1.68 4.18 4.87
N ILE A 18 1.78 5.26 5.64
CA ILE A 18 0.64 6.11 5.99
C ILE A 18 -0.05 6.66 4.74
N ARG A 19 0.72 7.16 3.77
CA ARG A 19 0.16 7.67 2.51
C ARG A 19 -0.51 6.58 1.69
N PHE A 20 0.04 5.36 1.71
CA PHE A 20 -0.53 4.20 1.04
C PHE A 20 -1.87 3.82 1.64
N ILE A 21 -1.94 3.67 2.97
CA ILE A 21 -3.17 3.38 3.71
C ILE A 21 -4.24 4.43 3.40
N ALA A 22 -3.89 5.72 3.45
CA ALA A 22 -4.81 6.80 3.14
C ALA A 22 -5.31 6.79 1.69
N ALA A 23 -4.52 6.31 0.74
CA ALA A 23 -4.94 6.17 -0.65
C ALA A 23 -5.97 5.05 -0.82
N TYR A 24 -5.74 3.90 -0.19
CA TYR A 24 -6.66 2.76 -0.26
C TYR A 24 -7.93 2.96 0.56
N GLU A 25 -7.87 3.67 1.68
CA GLU A 25 -9.06 4.09 2.40
C GLU A 25 -9.97 4.97 1.51
N LYS A 26 -9.40 5.83 0.68
CA LYS A 26 -10.17 6.61 -0.31
C LYS A 26 -10.80 5.72 -1.38
N LEU A 27 -10.16 4.63 -1.78
CA LEU A 27 -10.72 3.67 -2.73
C LEU A 27 -11.89 2.90 -2.11
N LEU A 28 -11.74 2.46 -0.85
CA LEU A 28 -12.79 1.80 -0.07
C LEU A 28 -14.02 2.71 0.09
N ARG A 29 -13.81 3.97 0.51
CA ARG A 29 -14.89 4.97 0.63
C ARG A 29 -15.60 5.27 -0.69
N LYS A 30 -14.95 5.05 -1.83
CA LYS A 30 -15.53 5.18 -3.17
C LYS A 30 -16.20 3.89 -3.67
N GLY A 31 -16.15 2.80 -2.89
CA GLY A 31 -16.65 1.49 -3.28
C GLY A 31 -15.86 0.83 -4.42
N LEU A 32 -14.62 1.26 -4.66
CA LEU A 32 -13.76 0.72 -5.73
C LEU A 32 -13.00 -0.54 -5.30
N ILE A 33 -12.90 -0.77 -3.99
CA ILE A 33 -12.39 -1.99 -3.36
C ILE A 33 -13.33 -2.38 -2.23
N THR A 34 -13.33 -3.66 -1.86
CA THR A 34 -14.08 -4.17 -0.71
C THR A 34 -13.33 -3.94 0.60
N GLU A 35 -14.01 -4.16 1.74
CA GLU A 35 -13.37 -4.13 3.05
C GLU A 35 -12.34 -5.27 3.20
N GLU A 36 -12.65 -6.46 2.66
CA GLU A 36 -11.71 -7.59 2.57
C GLU A 36 -10.46 -7.23 1.77
N ASP A 37 -10.61 -6.56 0.62
CA ASP A 37 -9.47 -6.07 -0.16
C ASP A 37 -8.61 -5.07 0.62
N PHE A 38 -9.23 -4.24 1.46
CA PHE A 38 -8.52 -3.26 2.27
C PHE A 38 -7.77 -3.92 3.43
N GLU A 39 -8.37 -4.89 4.10
CA GLU A 39 -7.73 -5.69 5.16
C GLU A 39 -6.54 -6.48 4.61
N ASP A 40 -6.66 -7.09 3.42
CA ASP A 40 -5.57 -7.81 2.75
C ASP A 40 -4.35 -6.91 2.48
N ILE A 41 -4.59 -5.62 2.18
CA ILE A 41 -3.52 -4.63 1.98
C ILE A 41 -2.87 -4.26 3.31
N LEU A 42 -3.65 -4.09 4.37
CA LEU A 42 -3.10 -3.79 5.69
C LEU A 42 -2.20 -4.93 6.18
N ASP A 43 -2.64 -6.18 6.06
CA ASP A 43 -1.81 -7.35 6.37
C ASP A 43 -0.52 -7.38 5.52
N ALA A 44 -0.61 -7.04 4.23
CA ALA A 44 0.56 -6.99 3.36
C ALA A 44 1.56 -5.89 3.74
N LEU A 45 1.08 -4.72 4.18
CA LEU A 45 1.92 -3.60 4.61
C LEU A 45 2.58 -3.86 5.97
N ASP A 46 1.87 -4.50 6.89
CA ASP A 46 2.38 -4.87 8.21
C ASP A 46 3.49 -5.91 8.10
N ARG A 47 3.39 -6.81 7.13
CA ARG A 47 4.32 -7.92 6.91
C ARG A 47 5.25 -7.70 5.72
N ILE A 48 5.37 -6.46 5.24
CA ILE A 48 6.08 -6.15 3.99
C ILE A 48 7.55 -6.63 3.99
N ASP A 49 8.20 -6.62 5.16
CA ASP A 49 9.58 -7.10 5.33
C ASP A 49 9.71 -8.63 5.37
N GLU A 50 8.59 -9.34 5.57
CA GLU A 50 8.51 -10.81 5.64
C GLU A 50 8.01 -11.43 4.31
N LEU A 51 7.39 -10.63 3.45
CA LEU A 51 6.82 -11.09 2.20
C LEU A 51 7.89 -11.16 1.11
N SER A 52 7.82 -12.19 0.26
CA SER A 52 8.61 -12.23 -0.96
C SER A 52 8.02 -11.28 -2.00
N ASP A 53 8.87 -10.79 -2.92
CA ASP A 53 8.44 -9.95 -4.05
C ASP A 53 7.30 -10.59 -4.85
N GLU A 54 7.33 -11.91 -5.04
CA GLU A 54 6.29 -12.66 -5.75
C GLU A 54 4.94 -12.65 -5.02
N GLU A 55 4.94 -12.74 -3.68
CA GLU A 55 3.73 -12.70 -2.88
C GLU A 55 3.16 -11.28 -2.84
N LEU A 56 4.04 -10.28 -2.71
CA LEU A 56 3.67 -8.88 -2.79
C LEU A 56 3.04 -8.57 -4.17
N GLU A 57 3.64 -9.05 -5.26
CA GLU A 57 3.08 -8.87 -6.60
C GLU A 57 1.72 -9.55 -6.77
N ARG A 58 1.54 -10.78 -6.26
CA ARG A 58 0.24 -11.48 -6.32
C ARG A 58 -0.86 -10.70 -5.59
N ARG A 59 -0.55 -10.16 -4.42
CA ARG A 59 -1.49 -9.34 -3.64
C ARG A 59 -1.80 -8.02 -4.35
N LEU A 60 -0.79 -7.34 -4.89
CA LEU A 60 -0.95 -6.07 -5.60
C LEU A 60 -1.58 -6.22 -7.00
N ALA A 61 -1.44 -7.38 -7.65
CA ALA A 61 -1.97 -7.65 -8.99
C ALA A 61 -3.51 -7.52 -9.04
N ARG A 62 -4.20 -7.74 -7.93
CA ARG A 62 -5.66 -7.57 -7.81
C ARG A 62 -6.06 -6.11 -8.07
N PHE A 63 -5.19 -5.17 -7.73
CA PHE A 63 -5.42 -3.73 -7.88
C PHE A 63 -4.91 -3.15 -9.21
N LYS A 64 -4.07 -3.88 -9.96
CA LYS A 64 -3.62 -3.46 -11.31
C LYS A 64 -4.78 -3.31 -12.31
N LYS A 65 -5.98 -3.84 -11.99
CA LYS A 65 -7.20 -3.72 -12.81
C LYS A 65 -8.11 -2.54 -12.44
N ILE A 66 -7.74 -1.73 -11.45
CA ILE A 66 -8.40 -0.44 -11.22
C ILE A 66 -8.00 0.44 -12.43
N ALA A 67 -8.87 0.44 -13.45
CA ALA A 67 -8.67 1.18 -14.70
C ALA A 67 -8.29 2.65 -14.41
N PRO A 68 -7.53 3.31 -15.30
CA PRO A 68 -7.27 4.74 -15.14
C PRO A 68 -8.61 5.45 -14.97
N LEU A 69 -8.72 6.22 -13.89
CA LEU A 69 -9.82 7.16 -13.69
C LEU A 69 -9.98 7.92 -15.01
N ASN A 70 -11.12 7.73 -15.68
CA ASN A 70 -11.46 8.35 -16.96
C ASN A 70 -10.91 9.78 -17.03
N GLU A 71 -9.92 10.01 -17.91
CA GLU A 71 -9.71 11.36 -18.43
C GLU A 71 -10.84 11.61 -19.43
N PRO A 72 -11.69 12.63 -19.22
CA PRO A 72 -12.71 12.97 -20.21
C PRO A 72 -12.00 13.45 -21.48
N THR A 73 -12.19 12.72 -22.59
CA THR A 73 -11.84 13.20 -23.94
C THR A 73 -13.05 13.86 -24.58
#